data_AF-A0A521B0H2-F1
#
_entry.id   AF-A0A521B0H2-F1
#
_cell.length_a   1.000
_cell.length_b   1.000
_cell.length_c   1.000
_cell.angle_alpha   90.00
_cell.angle_beta   90.00
_cell.angle_gamma   90.00
#
_symmetry.space_group_name_H-M   'P 1'
#
loop_
_entity.id
_entity.type
_entity.pdbx_description
1 polymer ?
#
loop_
_entity_poly.entity_id
_entity_poly.type
_entity_poly.pdbx_seq_one_letter_code
_entity_poly.pdbx_strand_id
1 'polypeptide(L)'
;MITGFISCTPTTQNNRTFANNPVVAHRGAWKKYKLPQNSIASLKHAIELNCTGAEFDVRITADSVLIVTHDKDYHDLLIVETTYQELAKHKLANGELLPTLKDYLLAGMENNKGTGLVCEIKPTRNKELNLKMAEKTIQLVKELKAEPYIHSYISFGYDILKKIVEIDATAKTQYLNGNKTPQQLKEDGIWGLDYHFNIFKRNPEWIKSAKDLGLSLNAWTVNKPDDMDWLLANDFDYITTDEPELLFTRIAASPVKDGYKLVWSDEFNYRGKPDSTKWGYAYGFIANREDQYYTDSLKNVRVQGGHLIIETHKEEIANKDYGNPDLLKKSWMKYAAERKTAAYTSGRVNTKNLASWKYGRIEVRAKLPRGVGLWPAIWMLGDNRKEVGWPECGEIDIMEHVGFNPDSVFATIHTKAYNHMKGTHKGKKIFIDRPYDTFNVFALEWTPEKMDFLLNGIVYNQILNENKTTAEWPFDQKFYLIINTAVGGMLGGKKGIDNSVFPQQMLVDYVRVFQKENDF
;
A
#
# COMPACT_ATOMS: atom_id res chain seq x y z
N MET A 1 1.01 35.11 63.89
CA MET A 1 1.12 34.91 62.43
C MET A 1 1.16 33.42 62.16
N ILE A 2 0.06 32.87 61.63
CA ILE A 2 0.00 31.47 61.19
C ILE A 2 0.21 31.51 59.68
N THR A 3 1.40 31.09 59.23
CA THR A 3 1.73 30.97 57.81
C THR A 3 1.29 29.60 57.32
N GLY A 4 0.18 29.56 56.59
CA GLY A 4 -0.29 28.37 55.88
C GLY A 4 0.55 28.12 54.63
N PHE A 5 1.12 26.92 54.52
CA PHE A 5 1.72 26.44 53.28
C PHE A 5 0.61 25.94 52.35
N ILE A 6 0.40 26.64 51.24
CA ILE A 6 -0.40 26.15 50.12
C ILE A 6 0.44 25.12 49.38
N SER A 7 0.13 23.85 49.55
CA SER A 7 0.65 22.76 48.72
C SER A 7 -0.11 22.79 47.39
N CYS A 8 0.51 23.35 46.35
CA CYS A 8 0.11 23.07 44.98
C CYS A 8 0.50 21.62 44.66
N THR A 9 -0.49 20.73 44.63
CA THR A 9 -0.34 19.41 44.02
C THR A 9 -0.27 19.61 42.51
N PRO A 10 0.75 19.06 41.81
CA PRO A 10 0.73 19.04 40.36
C PRO A 10 -0.41 18.12 39.94
N THR A 11 -1.37 18.64 39.17
CA THR A 11 -2.35 17.84 38.45
C THR A 11 -1.57 16.92 37.52
N THR A 12 -1.48 15.65 37.89
CA THR A 12 -1.04 14.59 36.98
C THR A 12 -2.01 14.58 35.81
N GLN A 13 -1.61 15.15 34.67
CA GLN A 13 -2.24 14.86 33.40
C GLN A 13 -2.18 13.34 33.24
N ASN A 14 -3.33 12.67 33.41
CA ASN A 14 -3.47 11.26 33.05
C ASN A 14 -3.27 11.18 31.54
N ASN A 15 -2.02 10.98 31.10
CA ASN A 15 -1.68 10.75 29.70
C ASN A 15 -2.25 9.40 29.29
N ARG A 16 -3.53 9.40 28.91
CA ARG A 16 -4.20 8.26 28.30
C ARG A 16 -3.50 7.96 26.98
N THR A 17 -3.17 6.69 26.76
CA THR A 17 -2.67 6.21 25.48
C THR A 17 -3.80 5.53 24.71
N PHE A 18 -3.88 5.79 23.41
CA PHE A 18 -4.82 5.10 22.53
C PHE A 18 -4.27 3.74 22.08
N ALA A 19 -5.14 2.91 21.52
CA ALA A 19 -4.78 1.59 21.04
C ALA A 19 -3.68 1.69 19.97
N ASN A 20 -2.70 0.79 20.04
CA ASN A 20 -1.54 0.81 19.15
C ASN A 20 -1.84 0.11 17.81
N ASN A 21 -2.69 0.73 17.00
CA ASN A 21 -3.02 0.31 15.63
C ASN A 21 -3.44 1.54 14.81
N PRO A 22 -3.45 1.48 13.46
CA PRO A 22 -3.84 2.63 12.65
C PRO A 22 -5.37 2.72 12.41
N VAL A 23 -6.20 1.90 13.06
CA VAL A 23 -7.62 1.75 12.65
C VAL A 23 -8.49 2.86 13.23
N VAL A 24 -9.04 3.71 12.35
CA VAL A 24 -10.10 4.66 12.69
C VAL A 24 -11.42 4.18 12.08
N ALA A 25 -12.40 3.85 12.93
CA ALA A 25 -13.71 3.40 12.47
C ALA A 25 -14.56 4.61 12.05
N HIS A 26 -14.80 4.77 10.74
CA HIS A 26 -15.57 5.86 10.15
C HIS A 26 -17.03 5.77 10.58
N ARG A 27 -17.51 6.78 11.32
CA ARG A 27 -18.86 6.85 11.93
C ARG A 27 -19.15 5.68 12.88
N GLY A 28 -18.10 5.18 13.54
CA GLY A 28 -18.09 3.96 14.35
C GLY A 28 -18.05 2.66 13.54
N ALA A 29 -18.03 1.51 14.21
CA ALA A 29 -18.01 0.20 13.55
C ALA A 29 -19.44 -0.22 13.16
N TRP A 30 -19.98 0.37 12.09
CA TRP A 30 -21.39 0.23 11.74
C TRP A 30 -21.66 -0.88 10.71
N LYS A 31 -20.76 -1.06 9.73
CA LYS A 31 -21.07 -1.79 8.49
C LYS A 31 -21.27 -3.29 8.70
N LYS A 32 -20.32 -3.96 9.37
CA LYS A 32 -20.40 -5.41 9.65
C LYS A 32 -21.60 -5.76 10.53
N TYR A 33 -21.90 -4.91 11.50
CA TYR A 33 -22.97 -5.11 12.48
C TYR A 33 -24.34 -4.57 12.00
N LYS A 34 -24.39 -3.95 10.82
CA LYS A 34 -25.61 -3.34 10.23
C LYS A 34 -26.27 -2.33 11.17
N LEU A 35 -25.44 -1.52 11.82
CA LEU A 35 -25.88 -0.47 12.73
C LEU A 35 -26.03 0.86 11.98
N PRO A 36 -26.80 1.81 12.52
CA PRO A 36 -26.78 3.18 12.01
C PRO A 36 -25.37 3.78 12.16
N GLN A 37 -24.92 4.50 11.15
CA GLN A 37 -23.74 5.35 11.25
C GLN A 37 -23.95 6.40 12.34
N ASN A 38 -22.88 6.87 12.97
CA ASN A 38 -22.94 7.94 13.98
C ASN A 38 -23.84 7.59 15.18
N SER A 39 -24.01 6.29 15.48
CA SER A 39 -24.82 5.81 16.60
C SER A 39 -23.95 5.48 17.82
N ILE A 40 -24.57 5.44 19.00
CA ILE A 40 -23.90 4.98 20.21
C ILE A 40 -23.53 3.49 20.07
N ALA A 41 -24.37 2.69 19.41
CA ALA A 41 -24.05 1.30 19.12
C ALA A 41 -22.81 1.15 18.23
N SER A 42 -22.68 1.91 17.14
CA SER A 42 -21.49 1.83 16.27
C SER A 42 -20.22 2.30 16.99
N LEU A 43 -20.32 3.32 17.85
CA LEU A 43 -19.23 3.74 18.74
C LEU A 43 -18.79 2.60 19.67
N LYS A 44 -19.74 1.95 20.36
CA LYS A 44 -19.45 0.87 21.30
C LYS A 44 -18.72 -0.29 20.63
N HIS A 45 -19.11 -0.67 19.42
CA HIS A 45 -18.39 -1.70 18.68
C HIS A 45 -16.99 -1.27 18.23
N ALA A 46 -16.76 0.00 17.90
CA ALA A 46 -15.41 0.49 17.63
C ALA A 46 -14.51 0.40 18.88
N ILE A 47 -15.08 0.67 20.07
CA ILE A 47 -14.40 0.51 21.36
C ILE A 47 -14.11 -0.97 21.65
N GLU A 48 -15.07 -1.87 21.41
CA GLU A 48 -14.91 -3.32 21.59
C GLU A 48 -13.84 -3.91 20.65
N LEU A 49 -13.77 -3.42 19.41
CA LEU A 49 -12.73 -3.78 18.45
C LEU A 49 -11.35 -3.19 18.82
N ASN A 50 -11.30 -2.30 19.81
CA ASN A 50 -10.09 -1.60 20.24
C ASN A 50 -9.41 -0.85 19.07
N CYS A 51 -10.24 -0.23 18.21
CA CYS A 51 -9.76 0.72 17.20
C CYS A 51 -9.01 1.87 17.90
N THR A 52 -7.98 2.43 17.27
CA THR A 52 -7.31 3.62 17.83
C THR A 52 -8.21 4.84 17.83
N GLY A 53 -9.12 4.93 16.85
CA GLY A 53 -10.11 5.99 16.76
C GLY A 53 -11.51 5.48 16.39
N ALA A 54 -12.53 6.18 16.87
CA ALA A 54 -13.89 6.12 16.35
C ALA A 54 -14.24 7.53 15.86
N GLU A 55 -14.45 7.67 14.56
CA GLU A 55 -14.82 8.94 13.94
C GLU A 55 -16.34 9.16 14.03
N PHE A 56 -16.74 10.42 14.15
CA PHE A 56 -18.13 10.85 14.15
C PHE A 56 -18.29 12.32 13.73
N ASP A 57 -19.46 12.63 13.18
CA ASP A 57 -19.78 13.93 12.59
C ASP A 57 -20.61 14.82 13.52
N VAL A 58 -20.17 16.04 13.78
CA VAL A 58 -20.85 17.03 14.63
C VAL A 58 -21.51 18.12 13.80
N ARG A 59 -22.79 18.38 14.11
CA ARG A 59 -23.59 19.50 13.58
C ARG A 59 -24.30 20.25 14.71
N ILE A 60 -24.82 21.43 14.38
CA ILE A 60 -25.55 22.29 15.33
C ILE A 60 -26.98 22.56 14.85
N THR A 61 -27.94 22.41 15.75
CA THR A 61 -29.37 22.66 15.52
C THR A 61 -29.72 24.15 15.63
N ALA A 62 -30.95 24.54 15.25
CA ALA A 62 -31.42 25.92 15.37
C ALA A 62 -31.43 26.44 16.82
N ASP A 63 -31.73 25.58 17.78
CA ASP A 63 -31.67 25.86 19.23
C ASP A 63 -30.27 25.66 19.83
N SER A 64 -29.22 25.62 18.99
CA SER A 64 -27.81 25.55 19.39
C SER A 64 -27.39 24.29 20.17
N VAL A 65 -28.11 23.17 19.96
CA VAL A 65 -27.73 21.85 20.44
C VAL A 65 -26.76 21.20 19.46
N LEU A 66 -25.65 20.66 19.98
CA LEU A 66 -24.70 19.89 19.18
C LEU A 66 -25.19 18.45 19.08
N ILE A 67 -25.27 17.93 17.85
CA ILE A 67 -25.75 16.58 17.54
C ILE A 67 -24.74 15.81 16.69
N VAL A 68 -24.86 14.49 16.69
CA VAL A 68 -23.96 13.58 15.98
C VAL A 68 -24.67 13.02 14.74
N THR A 69 -24.34 13.58 13.57
CA THR A 69 -24.90 13.16 12.26
C THR A 69 -24.11 13.74 11.09
N HIS A 70 -24.00 12.95 10.02
CA HIS A 70 -23.21 13.29 8.83
C HIS A 70 -23.89 14.36 7.96
N ASP A 71 -25.15 14.13 7.59
CA ASP A 71 -25.83 14.91 6.56
C ASP A 71 -26.34 16.25 7.12
N LYS A 72 -26.50 17.24 6.25
CA LYS A 72 -26.95 18.59 6.64
C LYS A 72 -28.43 18.61 7.04
N ASP A 73 -29.16 17.59 6.66
CA ASP A 73 -30.57 17.36 6.90
C ASP A 73 -30.77 15.97 7.53
N TYR A 74 -31.87 15.82 8.25
CA TYR A 74 -32.25 14.57 8.90
C TYR A 74 -33.75 14.39 8.76
N HIS A 75 -34.18 13.36 8.02
CA HIS A 75 -35.59 13.17 7.61
C HIS A 75 -36.17 14.41 6.90
N ASP A 76 -35.45 14.91 5.89
CA ASP A 76 -35.80 16.10 5.09
C ASP A 76 -35.88 17.42 5.90
N LEU A 77 -35.56 17.40 7.20
CA LEU A 77 -35.48 18.58 8.04
C LEU A 77 -34.06 19.14 8.03
N LEU A 78 -33.90 20.39 7.58
CA LEU A 78 -32.60 21.04 7.62
C LEU A 78 -32.18 21.29 9.07
N ILE A 79 -31.04 20.71 9.48
CA ILE A 79 -30.62 20.68 10.89
C ILE A 79 -30.46 22.10 11.46
N VAL A 80 -29.83 23.00 10.70
CA VAL A 80 -29.55 24.37 11.16
C VAL A 80 -30.81 25.24 11.30
N GLU A 81 -31.96 24.78 10.80
CA GLU A 81 -33.26 25.48 10.88
C GLU A 81 -34.25 24.75 11.80
N THR A 82 -33.88 23.61 12.36
CA THR A 82 -34.77 22.75 13.13
C THR A 82 -34.25 22.59 14.56
N THR A 83 -35.14 22.56 15.55
CA THR A 83 -34.77 22.32 16.95
C THR A 83 -34.42 20.86 17.20
N TYR A 84 -33.60 20.58 18.23
CA TYR A 84 -33.29 19.19 18.59
C TYR A 84 -34.55 18.39 18.92
N GLN A 85 -35.50 18.99 19.64
CA GLN A 85 -36.74 18.31 20.04
C GLN A 85 -37.55 17.81 18.84
N GLU A 86 -37.56 18.57 17.73
CA GLU A 86 -38.24 18.15 16.50
C GLU A 86 -37.47 17.02 15.81
N LEU A 87 -36.14 17.17 15.67
CA LEU A 87 -35.30 16.14 15.06
C LEU A 87 -35.35 14.81 15.84
N ALA A 88 -35.35 14.87 17.18
CA ALA A 88 -35.33 13.70 18.06
C ALA A 88 -36.64 12.88 18.03
N LYS A 89 -37.71 13.37 17.40
CA LYS A 89 -38.91 12.57 17.11
C LYS A 89 -38.60 11.42 16.15
N HIS A 90 -37.60 11.59 15.30
CA HIS A 90 -37.15 10.57 14.36
C HIS A 90 -35.99 9.79 14.96
N LYS A 91 -36.23 8.50 15.22
CA LYS A 91 -35.22 7.58 15.76
C LYS A 91 -34.33 7.04 14.65
N LEU A 92 -33.10 6.69 15.02
CA LEU A 92 -32.23 5.88 14.19
C LEU A 92 -32.85 4.50 13.97
N ALA A 93 -32.41 3.79 12.93
CA ALA A 93 -33.00 2.50 12.53
C ALA A 93 -32.92 1.40 13.62
N ASN A 94 -32.00 1.52 14.57
CA ASN A 94 -31.89 0.60 15.71
C ASN A 94 -32.71 1.04 16.95
N GLY A 95 -33.51 2.11 16.84
CA GLY A 95 -34.35 2.63 17.91
C GLY A 95 -33.68 3.65 18.84
N GLU A 96 -32.40 3.96 18.65
CA GLU A 96 -31.72 5.07 19.33
C GLU A 96 -32.36 6.41 18.95
N LEU A 97 -32.35 7.35 19.89
CA LEU A 97 -32.60 8.76 19.55
C LEU A 97 -31.42 9.30 18.74
N LEU A 98 -31.65 10.37 17.97
CA LEU A 98 -30.57 11.14 17.36
C LEU A 98 -29.60 11.59 18.47
N PRO A 99 -28.32 11.13 18.47
CA PRO A 99 -27.44 11.40 19.59
C PRO A 99 -27.09 12.87 19.67
N THR A 100 -27.15 13.43 20.88
CA THR A 100 -26.46 14.70 21.15
C THR A 100 -24.97 14.45 21.24
N LEU A 101 -24.14 15.46 20.98
CA LEU A 101 -22.69 15.34 21.19
C LEU A 101 -22.38 15.01 22.66
N LYS A 102 -23.15 15.55 23.60
CA LYS A 102 -23.00 15.25 25.04
C LYS A 102 -23.16 13.76 25.32
N ASP A 103 -24.23 13.15 24.83
CA ASP A 103 -24.51 11.73 25.07
C ASP A 103 -23.46 10.84 24.38
N TYR A 104 -23.00 11.24 23.19
CA TYR A 104 -21.96 10.53 22.46
C TYR A 104 -20.61 10.57 23.17
N LEU A 105 -20.20 11.73 23.69
CA LEU A 105 -18.97 11.87 24.48
C LEU A 105 -19.06 11.04 25.77
N LEU A 106 -20.18 11.08 26.49
CA LEU A 106 -20.38 10.29 27.70
C LEU A 106 -20.29 8.78 27.42
N ALA A 107 -20.95 8.31 26.37
CA ALA A 107 -20.86 6.90 25.96
C ALA A 107 -19.44 6.53 25.49
N GLY A 108 -18.73 7.44 24.84
CA GLY A 108 -17.34 7.26 24.41
C GLY A 108 -16.35 7.19 25.58
N MET A 109 -16.69 7.75 26.73
CA MET A 109 -15.87 7.66 27.95
C MET A 109 -16.17 6.39 28.76
N GLU A 110 -17.39 5.86 28.65
CA GLU A 110 -17.84 4.69 29.40
C GLU A 110 -17.10 3.43 28.96
N ASN A 111 -16.42 2.75 29.91
CA ASN A 111 -15.70 1.49 29.70
C ASN A 111 -14.66 1.48 28.56
N ASN A 112 -14.30 2.65 28.05
CA ASN A 112 -13.33 2.79 26.99
C ASN A 112 -11.93 2.76 27.58
N LYS A 113 -11.03 1.93 27.04
CA LYS A 113 -9.64 1.81 27.50
C LYS A 113 -8.60 2.33 26.51
N GLY A 114 -8.96 2.53 25.25
CA GLY A 114 -7.97 2.79 24.20
C GLY A 114 -8.48 3.41 22.91
N THR A 115 -9.79 3.47 22.68
CA THR A 115 -10.31 4.10 21.46
C THR A 115 -10.49 5.59 21.69
N GLY A 116 -9.81 6.41 20.90
CA GLY A 116 -10.01 7.85 20.94
C GLY A 116 -11.20 8.30 20.09
N LEU A 117 -11.74 9.45 20.43
CA LEU A 117 -12.88 10.07 19.76
C LEU A 117 -12.34 11.03 18.68
N VAL A 118 -12.56 10.70 17.40
CA VAL A 118 -12.16 11.53 16.26
C VAL A 118 -13.36 12.39 15.87
N CYS A 119 -13.33 13.66 16.24
CA CYS A 119 -14.48 14.56 16.16
C CYS A 119 -14.45 15.38 14.87
N GLU A 120 -15.26 15.03 13.87
CA GLU A 120 -15.45 15.88 12.68
C GLU A 120 -16.45 17.00 12.97
N ILE A 121 -16.04 18.26 12.83
CA ILE A 121 -16.98 19.39 12.88
C ILE A 121 -17.38 19.75 11.44
N LYS A 122 -18.65 19.53 11.07
CA LYS A 122 -19.13 19.72 9.69
C LYS A 122 -19.33 21.20 9.35
N PRO A 123 -18.59 21.76 8.37
CA PRO A 123 -18.80 23.16 8.01
C PRO A 123 -20.19 23.40 7.44
N THR A 124 -20.70 24.58 7.71
CA THR A 124 -21.92 25.15 7.13
C THR A 124 -21.55 26.29 6.18
N ARG A 125 -22.55 26.80 5.43
CA ARG A 125 -22.38 28.01 4.61
C ARG A 125 -22.16 29.28 5.45
N ASN A 126 -22.54 29.26 6.73
CA ASN A 126 -22.40 30.40 7.63
C ASN A 126 -21.08 30.29 8.41
N LYS A 127 -20.14 31.20 8.09
CA LYS A 127 -18.82 31.24 8.75
C LYS A 127 -18.89 31.53 10.24
N GLU A 128 -19.76 32.44 10.67
CA GLU A 128 -19.92 32.76 12.10
C GLU A 128 -20.45 31.55 12.87
N LEU A 129 -21.40 30.81 12.28
CA LEU A 129 -21.91 29.58 12.87
C LEU A 129 -20.82 28.50 12.96
N ASN A 130 -19.93 28.41 11.98
CA ASN A 130 -18.79 27.48 12.01
C ASN A 130 -17.86 27.77 13.20
N LEU A 131 -17.51 29.04 13.43
CA LEU A 131 -16.68 29.46 14.57
C LEU A 131 -17.40 29.18 15.91
N LYS A 132 -18.68 29.53 16.00
CA LYS A 132 -19.51 29.25 17.19
C LYS A 132 -19.62 27.76 17.49
N MET A 133 -19.71 26.91 16.46
CA MET A 133 -19.76 25.46 16.61
C MET A 133 -18.42 24.90 17.11
N ALA A 134 -17.28 25.43 16.62
CA ALA A 134 -15.96 25.10 17.15
C ALA A 134 -15.86 25.44 18.65
N GLU A 135 -16.24 26.67 19.02
CA GLU A 135 -16.24 27.14 20.42
C GLU A 135 -17.11 26.26 21.33
N LYS A 136 -18.36 26.01 20.92
CA LYS A 136 -19.29 25.16 21.69
C LYS A 136 -18.81 23.73 21.83
N THR A 137 -18.18 23.18 20.80
CA THR A 137 -17.64 21.81 20.82
C THR A 137 -16.50 21.71 21.85
N ILE A 138 -15.52 22.62 21.79
CA ILE A 138 -14.40 22.64 22.74
C ILE A 138 -14.89 22.93 24.17
N GLN A 139 -15.85 23.85 24.33
CA GLN A 139 -16.46 24.13 25.62
C GLN A 139 -17.11 22.88 26.22
N LEU A 140 -17.94 22.16 25.45
CA LEU A 140 -18.61 20.95 25.94
C LEU A 140 -17.60 19.86 26.31
N VAL A 141 -16.54 19.66 25.50
CA VAL A 141 -15.48 18.71 25.82
C VAL A 141 -14.83 19.04 27.18
N LYS A 142 -14.51 20.32 27.42
CA LYS A 142 -13.93 20.79 28.70
C LYS A 142 -14.91 20.62 29.87
N GLU A 143 -16.18 20.96 29.67
CA GLU A 143 -17.23 20.79 30.69
C GLU A 143 -17.38 19.34 31.14
N LEU A 144 -17.28 18.40 30.20
CA LEU A 144 -17.37 16.96 30.47
C LEU A 144 -16.05 16.33 30.91
N LYS A 145 -14.94 17.08 30.91
CA LYS A 145 -13.57 16.58 31.12
C LYS A 145 -13.18 15.47 30.13
N ALA A 146 -13.67 15.59 28.89
CA ALA A 146 -13.50 14.59 27.84
C ALA A 146 -12.20 14.75 27.04
N GLU A 147 -11.38 15.78 27.31
CA GLU A 147 -10.13 16.06 26.59
C GLU A 147 -9.21 14.83 26.48
N PRO A 148 -8.99 14.02 27.53
CA PRO A 148 -8.13 12.83 27.43
C PRO A 148 -8.69 11.74 26.49
N TYR A 149 -9.96 11.81 26.11
CA TYR A 149 -10.62 10.85 25.21
C TYR A 149 -10.68 11.34 23.77
N ILE A 150 -10.46 12.64 23.52
CA ILE A 150 -10.42 13.16 22.15
C ILE A 150 -9.10 12.75 21.50
N HIS A 151 -9.21 12.02 20.38
CA HIS A 151 -8.07 11.68 19.55
C HIS A 151 -7.60 12.88 18.74
N SER A 152 -8.52 13.44 17.96
CA SER A 152 -8.30 14.59 17.09
C SER A 152 -9.63 15.27 16.76
N TYR A 153 -9.55 16.55 16.40
CA TYR A 153 -10.62 17.30 15.76
C TYR A 153 -10.32 17.39 14.27
N ILE A 154 -11.29 17.07 13.44
CA ILE A 154 -11.14 17.09 11.98
C ILE A 154 -12.21 17.98 11.34
N SER A 155 -11.91 18.59 10.20
CA SER A 155 -12.91 19.39 9.47
C SER A 155 -12.48 19.69 8.04
N PHE A 156 -13.48 19.83 7.15
CA PHE A 156 -13.31 20.47 5.85
C PHE A 156 -13.24 22.01 5.95
N GLY A 157 -13.73 22.59 7.04
CA GLY A 157 -13.67 24.03 7.32
C GLY A 157 -12.32 24.40 7.92
N TYR A 158 -11.46 25.04 7.13
CA TYR A 158 -10.13 25.43 7.62
C TYR A 158 -10.19 26.49 8.73
N ASP A 159 -11.17 27.38 8.66
CA ASP A 159 -11.49 28.37 9.69
C ASP A 159 -11.89 27.73 11.02
N ILE A 160 -12.62 26.60 10.98
CA ILE A 160 -12.98 25.83 12.17
C ILE A 160 -11.71 25.32 12.86
N LEU A 161 -10.80 24.69 12.12
CA LEU A 161 -9.57 24.15 12.71
C LEU A 161 -8.67 25.25 13.27
N LYS A 162 -8.51 26.37 12.55
CA LYS A 162 -7.75 27.52 13.07
C LYS A 162 -8.37 28.09 14.34
N LYS A 163 -9.71 28.11 14.44
CA LYS A 163 -10.39 28.54 15.67
C LYS A 163 -10.15 27.58 16.83
N ILE A 164 -10.13 26.27 16.57
CA ILE A 164 -9.77 25.27 17.60
C ILE A 164 -8.34 25.51 18.10
N VAL A 165 -7.38 25.69 17.20
CA VAL A 165 -5.98 25.97 17.56
C VAL A 165 -5.84 27.28 18.35
N GLU A 166 -6.63 28.31 18.02
CA GLU A 166 -6.69 29.57 18.76
C GLU A 166 -7.19 29.37 20.21
N ILE A 167 -8.23 28.54 20.40
CA ILE A 167 -8.83 28.26 21.72
C ILE A 167 -7.95 27.32 22.55
N ASP A 168 -7.31 26.35 21.90
CA ASP A 168 -6.47 25.32 22.51
C ASP A 168 -5.36 24.90 21.55
N ALA A 169 -4.18 25.51 21.72
CA ALA A 169 -3.01 25.22 20.90
C ALA A 169 -2.47 23.79 21.07
N THR A 170 -2.95 23.03 22.06
CA THR A 170 -2.56 21.63 22.28
C THR A 170 -3.52 20.64 21.61
N ALA A 171 -4.66 21.12 21.10
CA ALA A 171 -5.64 20.31 20.40
C ALA A 171 -5.05 19.73 19.12
N LYS A 172 -5.16 18.40 18.95
CA LYS A 172 -4.75 17.72 17.73
C LYS A 172 -5.79 17.97 16.63
N THR A 173 -5.44 18.77 15.63
CA THR A 173 -6.31 19.07 14.48
C THR A 173 -5.83 18.40 13.20
N GLN A 174 -6.74 17.84 12.39
CA GLN A 174 -6.40 17.33 11.06
C GLN A 174 -7.32 17.90 9.99
N TYR A 175 -6.75 18.31 8.87
CA TYR A 175 -7.50 18.94 7.79
C TYR A 175 -7.98 17.94 6.74
N LEU A 176 -9.24 18.06 6.29
CA LEU A 176 -9.90 17.05 5.45
C LEU A 176 -9.82 17.30 3.93
N ASN A 177 -9.78 18.56 3.50
CA ASN A 177 -10.11 18.93 2.11
C ASN A 177 -9.05 18.50 1.08
N GLY A 178 -7.78 18.43 1.48
CA GLY A 178 -6.71 18.01 0.57
C GLY A 178 -6.14 19.09 -0.33
N ASN A 179 -6.51 20.36 -0.12
CA ASN A 179 -6.05 21.50 -0.91
C ASN A 179 -4.93 22.32 -0.24
N LYS A 180 -4.34 21.83 0.85
CA LYS A 180 -3.19 22.43 1.54
C LYS A 180 -2.01 21.48 1.55
N THR A 181 -0.80 22.01 1.34
CA THR A 181 0.42 21.22 1.43
C THR A 181 0.77 20.93 2.89
N PRO A 182 1.59 19.89 3.18
CA PRO A 182 2.12 19.66 4.52
C PRO A 182 2.77 20.92 5.14
N GLN A 183 3.56 21.66 4.36
CA GLN A 183 4.20 22.89 4.83
C GLN A 183 3.20 23.95 5.31
N GLN A 184 2.13 24.19 4.55
CA GLN A 184 1.10 25.16 4.93
C GLN A 184 0.40 24.77 6.24
N LEU A 185 0.11 23.48 6.41
CA LEU A 185 -0.50 22.97 7.64
C LEU A 185 0.42 23.14 8.85
N LYS A 186 1.72 22.87 8.68
CA LYS A 186 2.72 23.07 9.73
C LYS A 186 2.79 24.54 10.18
N GLU A 187 2.81 25.47 9.23
CA GLU A 187 2.86 26.92 9.50
C GLU A 187 1.63 27.43 10.24
N ASP A 188 0.46 26.87 9.97
CA ASP A 188 -0.81 27.21 10.63
C ASP A 188 -1.04 26.46 11.96
N GLY A 189 -0.08 25.64 12.42
CA GLY A 189 -0.18 24.88 13.67
C GLY A 189 -1.16 23.71 13.62
N ILE A 190 -1.54 23.25 12.42
CA ILE A 190 -2.41 22.09 12.23
C ILE A 190 -1.59 20.82 12.44
N TRP A 191 -2.11 19.89 13.25
CA TRP A 191 -1.37 18.70 13.70
C TRP A 191 -1.16 17.65 12.62
N GLY A 192 -2.06 17.53 11.65
CA GLY A 192 -1.94 16.52 10.61
C GLY A 192 -2.81 16.71 9.37
N LEU A 193 -2.62 15.78 8.44
CA LEU A 193 -3.38 15.64 7.20
C LEU A 193 -4.34 14.49 7.38
N ASP A 194 -5.60 14.69 7.05
CA ASP A 194 -6.59 13.62 6.99
C ASP A 194 -7.25 13.69 5.62
N TYR A 195 -6.56 13.26 4.57
CA TYR A 195 -7.01 13.51 3.20
C TYR A 195 -7.63 12.27 2.56
N HIS A 196 -8.48 12.51 1.56
CA HIS A 196 -8.92 11.40 0.72
C HIS A 196 -7.69 10.68 0.12
N PHE A 197 -7.57 9.35 0.27
CA PHE A 197 -6.34 8.60 -0.04
C PHE A 197 -5.78 8.83 -1.46
N ASN A 198 -6.66 9.04 -2.46
CA ASN A 198 -6.26 9.41 -3.82
C ASN A 198 -5.43 10.70 -3.94
N ILE A 199 -5.51 11.61 -2.97
CA ILE A 199 -4.69 12.83 -2.95
C ILE A 199 -3.24 12.47 -2.69
N PHE A 200 -2.97 11.56 -1.75
CA PHE A 200 -1.62 11.06 -1.50
C PHE A 200 -1.10 10.21 -2.67
N LYS A 201 -1.96 9.42 -3.33
CA LYS A 201 -1.55 8.67 -4.54
C LYS A 201 -1.13 9.58 -5.69
N ARG A 202 -1.76 10.75 -5.82
CA ARG A 202 -1.42 11.77 -6.85
C ARG A 202 -0.24 12.65 -6.45
N ASN A 203 0.03 12.78 -5.16
CA ASN A 203 1.10 13.61 -4.60
C ASN A 203 1.92 12.78 -3.58
N PRO A 204 2.59 11.70 -4.01
CA PRO A 204 3.28 10.78 -3.10
C PRO A 204 4.39 11.47 -2.29
N GLU A 205 4.95 12.57 -2.78
CA GLU A 205 5.93 13.39 -2.09
C GLU A 205 5.38 14.05 -0.80
N TRP A 206 4.06 14.23 -0.69
CA TRP A 206 3.44 14.78 0.51
C TRP A 206 3.54 13.83 1.71
N ILE A 207 3.63 12.52 1.48
CA ILE A 207 3.81 11.53 2.55
C ILE A 207 5.15 11.77 3.23
N LYS A 208 6.24 11.85 2.45
CA LYS A 208 7.57 12.13 2.98
C LYS A 208 7.63 13.51 3.63
N SER A 209 7.10 14.54 2.96
CA SER A 209 7.10 15.90 3.50
C SER A 209 6.35 16.01 4.83
N ALA A 210 5.21 15.33 4.99
CA ALA A 210 4.49 15.29 6.26
C ALA A 210 5.29 14.64 7.39
N LYS A 211 5.91 13.47 7.11
CA LYS A 211 6.77 12.78 8.07
C LYS A 211 7.98 13.61 8.49
N ASP A 212 8.66 14.25 7.53
CA ASP A 212 9.80 15.14 7.81
C ASP A 212 9.40 16.34 8.68
N LEU A 213 8.17 16.85 8.54
CA LEU A 213 7.62 17.97 9.31
C LEU A 213 7.00 17.54 10.66
N GLY A 214 6.96 16.24 10.95
CA GLY A 214 6.32 15.68 12.14
C GLY A 214 4.80 15.89 12.17
N LEU A 215 4.16 15.91 11.00
CA LEU A 215 2.71 15.98 10.87
C LEU A 215 2.12 14.57 10.82
N SER A 216 0.97 14.39 11.45
CA SER A 216 0.29 13.10 11.39
C SER A 216 -0.39 12.85 10.04
N LEU A 217 -0.39 11.59 9.59
CA LEU A 217 -1.03 11.11 8.37
C LEU A 217 -2.24 10.23 8.67
N ASN A 218 -3.42 10.70 8.28
CA ASN A 218 -4.66 9.92 8.18
C ASN A 218 -5.17 9.93 6.72
N ALA A 219 -5.93 8.91 6.34
CA ALA A 219 -6.56 8.85 5.04
C ALA A 219 -7.98 8.26 5.09
N TRP A 220 -8.91 8.82 4.31
CA TRP A 220 -10.32 8.42 4.28
C TRP A 220 -10.92 8.32 2.86
N THR A 221 -12.10 7.72 2.66
CA THR A 221 -12.59 6.57 3.43
C THR A 221 -12.11 5.31 2.70
N VAL A 222 -11.30 4.50 3.37
CA VAL A 222 -10.50 3.46 2.73
C VAL A 222 -11.16 2.10 2.95
N ASN A 223 -11.85 1.59 1.92
CA ASN A 223 -12.68 0.38 2.05
C ASN A 223 -12.21 -0.80 1.20
N LYS A 224 -11.18 -0.63 0.35
CA LYS A 224 -10.66 -1.69 -0.52
C LYS A 224 -9.34 -2.24 0.01
N PRO A 225 -9.12 -3.56 -0.03
CA PRO A 225 -7.85 -4.18 0.40
C PRO A 225 -6.61 -3.54 -0.24
N ASP A 226 -6.63 -3.32 -1.55
CA ASP A 226 -5.47 -2.77 -2.28
C ASP A 226 -5.10 -1.35 -1.78
N ASP A 227 -6.09 -0.53 -1.41
CA ASP A 227 -5.86 0.80 -0.84
C ASP A 227 -5.37 0.73 0.61
N MET A 228 -5.90 -0.20 1.41
CA MET A 228 -5.44 -0.46 2.79
C MET A 228 -3.98 -0.89 2.80
N ASP A 229 -3.62 -1.87 1.96
CA ASP A 229 -2.25 -2.39 1.87
C ASP A 229 -1.26 -1.32 1.42
N TRP A 230 -1.67 -0.45 0.51
CA TRP A 230 -0.85 0.69 0.07
C TRP A 230 -0.58 1.67 1.21
N LEU A 231 -1.58 2.02 2.01
CA LEU A 231 -1.42 2.92 3.15
C LEU A 231 -0.58 2.29 4.27
N LEU A 232 -0.78 1.00 4.54
CA LEU A 232 0.05 0.24 5.49
C LEU A 232 1.51 0.21 5.03
N ALA A 233 1.77 -0.08 3.76
CA ALA A 233 3.12 -0.08 3.20
C ALA A 233 3.79 1.31 3.27
N ASN A 234 3.02 2.39 3.14
CA ASN A 234 3.51 3.76 3.28
C ASN A 234 3.53 4.26 4.74
N ASP A 235 3.22 3.40 5.71
CA ASP A 235 3.36 3.67 7.14
C ASP A 235 2.58 4.95 7.53
N PHE A 236 1.29 4.95 7.19
CA PHE A 236 0.33 5.94 7.67
C PHE A 236 0.02 5.72 9.15
N ASP A 237 -0.09 6.80 9.93
CA ASP A 237 -0.45 6.71 11.35
C ASP A 237 -1.87 6.18 11.51
N TYR A 238 -2.78 6.60 10.64
CA TYR A 238 -4.20 6.30 10.71
C TYR A 238 -4.82 6.01 9.34
N ILE A 239 -5.82 5.14 9.33
CA ILE A 239 -6.61 4.78 8.17
C ILE A 239 -8.08 4.76 8.62
N THR A 240 -8.86 5.68 8.05
CA THR A 240 -10.29 5.85 8.34
C THR A 240 -11.11 5.00 7.37
N THR A 241 -11.88 4.06 7.90
CA THR A 241 -12.54 3.00 7.11
C THR A 241 -13.94 2.66 7.64
N ASP A 242 -14.83 2.27 6.73
CA ASP A 242 -16.11 1.63 7.08
C ASP A 242 -15.96 0.14 7.43
N GLU A 243 -14.78 -0.44 7.21
CA GLU A 243 -14.48 -1.87 7.32
C GLU A 243 -13.33 -2.12 8.33
N PRO A 244 -13.42 -1.68 9.60
CA PRO A 244 -12.32 -1.78 10.55
C PRO A 244 -11.83 -3.22 10.75
N GLU A 245 -12.71 -4.22 10.70
CA GLU A 245 -12.35 -5.64 10.83
C GLU A 245 -11.56 -6.16 9.63
N LEU A 246 -11.89 -5.68 8.42
CA LEU A 246 -11.10 -5.99 7.22
C LEU A 246 -9.71 -5.38 7.36
N LEU A 247 -9.61 -4.13 7.81
CA LEU A 247 -8.32 -3.47 8.01
C LEU A 247 -7.45 -4.20 9.05
N PHE A 248 -8.02 -4.66 10.16
CA PHE A 248 -7.30 -5.53 11.10
C PHE A 248 -6.78 -6.81 10.45
N THR A 249 -7.57 -7.42 9.57
CA THR A 249 -7.14 -8.59 8.78
C THR A 249 -5.98 -8.23 7.84
N ARG A 250 -6.02 -7.06 7.20
CA ARG A 250 -4.92 -6.57 6.33
C ARG A 250 -3.66 -6.28 7.12
N ILE A 251 -3.76 -5.64 8.29
CA ILE A 251 -2.62 -5.41 9.20
C ILE A 251 -1.97 -6.74 9.58
N ALA A 252 -2.77 -7.76 9.91
CA ALA A 252 -2.26 -9.07 10.30
C ALA A 252 -1.48 -9.79 9.18
N ALA A 253 -1.82 -9.52 7.92
CA ALA A 253 -1.21 -10.10 6.74
C ALA A 253 -0.10 -9.21 6.11
N SER A 254 0.03 -7.97 6.55
CA SER A 254 1.00 -7.02 6.00
C SER A 254 2.40 -7.28 6.55
N PRO A 255 3.45 -7.20 5.72
CA PRO A 255 4.83 -7.41 6.19
C PRO A 255 5.25 -6.39 7.24
N VAL A 256 4.60 -5.22 7.30
CA VAL A 256 4.90 -4.17 8.30
C VAL A 256 4.70 -4.64 9.74
N LYS A 257 3.79 -5.60 9.96
CA LYS A 257 3.58 -6.22 11.28
C LYS A 257 4.82 -6.97 11.77
N ASP A 258 5.63 -7.50 10.86
CA ASP A 258 6.84 -8.25 11.18
C ASP A 258 8.10 -7.37 11.20
N GLY A 259 7.92 -6.05 11.27
CA GLY A 259 8.98 -5.05 11.38
C GLY A 259 9.62 -4.63 10.04
N TYR A 260 9.01 -5.02 8.91
CA TYR A 260 9.45 -4.58 7.59
C TYR A 260 9.00 -3.14 7.31
N LYS A 261 9.88 -2.36 6.69
CA LYS A 261 9.58 -0.99 6.20
C LYS A 261 9.72 -0.96 4.69
N LEU A 262 8.81 -0.25 4.01
CA LEU A 262 8.91 -0.05 2.57
C LEU A 262 10.13 0.83 2.27
N VAL A 263 11.06 0.33 1.47
CA VAL A 263 12.31 1.03 1.10
C VAL A 263 12.35 1.43 -0.37
N TRP A 264 11.55 0.78 -1.20
CA TRP A 264 11.45 1.08 -2.62
C TRP A 264 10.12 0.57 -3.18
N SER A 265 9.50 1.33 -4.10
CA SER A 265 8.33 0.86 -4.82
C SER A 265 8.14 1.54 -6.17
N ASP A 266 7.35 0.89 -7.03
CA ASP A 266 6.66 1.54 -8.13
C ASP A 266 5.21 1.04 -8.18
N GLU A 267 4.27 1.97 -8.12
CA GLU A 267 2.82 1.72 -8.15
C GLU A 267 2.22 2.04 -9.52
N PHE A 268 3.07 2.42 -10.50
CA PHE A 268 2.67 2.59 -11.91
C PHE A 268 1.49 3.55 -12.15
N ASN A 269 1.31 4.53 -11.25
CA ASN A 269 0.25 5.55 -11.28
C ASN A 269 0.59 6.73 -12.21
N TYR A 270 1.17 6.45 -13.37
CA TYR A 270 1.53 7.43 -14.39
C TYR A 270 1.23 6.88 -15.79
N ARG A 271 1.60 7.61 -16.85
CA ARG A 271 1.42 7.17 -18.23
C ARG A 271 2.68 7.41 -19.05
N GLY A 272 3.06 6.44 -19.88
CA GLY A 272 4.19 6.57 -20.79
C GLY A 272 5.19 5.44 -20.63
N LYS A 273 6.49 5.74 -20.75
CA LYS A 273 7.53 4.77 -20.42
C LYS A 273 7.65 4.59 -18.90
N PRO A 274 8.04 3.40 -18.40
CA PRO A 274 8.52 3.23 -17.04
C PRO A 274 9.51 4.32 -16.62
N ASP A 275 9.39 4.76 -15.36
CA ASP A 275 10.26 5.79 -14.77
C ASP A 275 11.73 5.39 -14.90
N SER A 276 12.50 6.18 -15.66
CA SER A 276 13.91 5.91 -15.96
C SER A 276 14.83 6.00 -14.75
N THR A 277 14.37 6.60 -13.64
CA THR A 277 15.11 6.59 -12.36
C THR A 277 14.97 5.25 -11.63
N LYS A 278 14.01 4.41 -12.02
CA LYS A 278 13.69 3.11 -11.41
C LYS A 278 13.96 1.93 -12.33
N TRP A 279 13.74 2.11 -13.64
CA TRP A 279 13.73 1.03 -14.62
C TRP A 279 14.64 1.29 -15.82
N GLY A 280 15.52 0.33 -16.09
CA GLY A 280 16.23 0.16 -17.36
C GLY A 280 15.61 -0.96 -18.21
N TYR A 281 16.12 -1.12 -19.44
CA TYR A 281 15.61 -2.08 -20.43
C TYR A 281 16.71 -3.03 -20.91
N ALA A 282 16.32 -4.21 -21.37
CA ALA A 282 17.18 -5.07 -22.19
C ALA A 282 16.74 -5.01 -23.67
N TYR A 283 17.69 -5.22 -24.59
CA TYR A 283 17.46 -5.07 -26.03
C TYR A 283 17.96 -6.29 -26.81
N GLY A 284 17.15 -6.77 -27.75
CA GLY A 284 17.55 -7.86 -28.64
C GLY A 284 17.33 -9.26 -28.09
N PHE A 285 18.05 -10.22 -28.65
CA PHE A 285 18.06 -11.62 -28.20
C PHE A 285 19.09 -11.77 -27.08
N ILE A 286 18.64 -12.02 -25.85
CA ILE A 286 19.50 -11.89 -24.67
C ILE A 286 19.96 -13.22 -24.06
N ALA A 287 19.09 -14.24 -24.03
CA ALA A 287 19.35 -15.48 -23.32
C ALA A 287 18.52 -16.67 -23.85
N ASN A 288 18.88 -17.87 -23.40
CA ASN A 288 18.08 -19.11 -23.47
C ASN A 288 17.55 -19.52 -24.86
N ARG A 289 18.17 -19.01 -25.93
CA ARG A 289 17.70 -19.19 -27.32
C ARG A 289 16.23 -18.80 -27.51
N GLU A 290 15.80 -17.80 -26.77
CA GLU A 290 14.45 -17.24 -26.83
C GLU A 290 14.18 -16.61 -28.22
N ASP A 291 12.92 -16.58 -28.63
CA ASP A 291 12.51 -16.21 -30.00
C ASP A 291 12.04 -14.76 -30.15
N GLN A 292 11.82 -14.06 -29.04
CA GLN A 292 11.52 -12.63 -29.04
C GLN A 292 12.77 -11.76 -29.07
N TYR A 293 12.62 -10.60 -29.71
CA TYR A 293 13.53 -9.49 -29.60
C TYR A 293 13.00 -8.49 -28.58
N TYR A 294 13.75 -8.26 -27.49
CA TYR A 294 13.34 -7.29 -26.49
C TYR A 294 13.48 -5.85 -27.00
N THR A 295 12.47 -5.02 -26.78
CA THR A 295 12.47 -3.58 -27.11
C THR A 295 11.93 -2.75 -25.95
N ASP A 296 12.18 -1.44 -26.00
CA ASP A 296 11.60 -0.43 -25.12
C ASP A 296 10.48 0.38 -25.82
N SER A 297 9.97 -0.12 -26.95
CA SER A 297 8.88 0.55 -27.64
C SER A 297 7.63 0.58 -26.76
N LEU A 298 6.83 1.64 -26.84
CA LEU A 298 5.57 1.72 -26.08
C LEU A 298 4.59 0.59 -26.42
N LYS A 299 4.77 -0.05 -27.58
CA LYS A 299 4.02 -1.25 -27.96
C LYS A 299 4.37 -2.44 -27.07
N ASN A 300 5.62 -2.58 -26.63
CA ASN A 300 6.06 -3.68 -25.79
C ASN A 300 6.14 -3.35 -24.30
N VAL A 301 6.52 -2.13 -23.94
CA VAL A 301 6.68 -1.72 -22.54
C VAL A 301 6.11 -0.32 -22.33
N ARG A 302 5.06 -0.23 -21.51
CA ARG A 302 4.43 1.04 -21.17
C ARG A 302 3.79 0.98 -19.80
N VAL A 303 3.61 2.13 -19.19
CA VAL A 303 2.77 2.33 -18.02
C VAL A 303 1.45 2.95 -18.48
N GLN A 304 0.34 2.29 -18.16
CA GLN A 304 -1.00 2.73 -18.54
C GLN A 304 -2.04 2.13 -17.59
N GLY A 305 -2.98 2.97 -17.15
CA GLY A 305 -4.13 2.52 -16.35
C GLY A 305 -3.75 1.93 -15.00
N GLY A 306 -2.69 2.43 -14.36
CA GLY A 306 -2.20 1.94 -13.06
C GLY A 306 -1.33 0.68 -13.15
N HIS A 307 -0.85 0.31 -14.34
CA HIS A 307 -0.05 -0.91 -14.51
C HIS A 307 1.16 -0.67 -15.39
N LEU A 308 2.27 -1.34 -15.08
CA LEU A 308 3.28 -1.70 -16.06
C LEU A 308 2.71 -2.81 -16.95
N ILE A 309 2.71 -2.56 -18.26
CA ILE A 309 2.27 -3.50 -19.28
C ILE A 309 3.51 -3.94 -20.05
N ILE A 310 3.80 -5.24 -19.97
CA ILE A 310 4.73 -5.92 -20.88
C ILE A 310 3.89 -6.69 -21.89
N GLU A 311 3.86 -6.21 -23.13
CA GLU A 311 3.03 -6.77 -24.19
C GLU A 311 3.89 -7.41 -25.27
N THR A 312 3.63 -8.69 -25.49
CA THR A 312 4.34 -9.53 -26.45
C THR A 312 3.56 -9.61 -27.74
N HIS A 313 4.24 -9.43 -28.87
CA HIS A 313 3.63 -9.43 -30.20
C HIS A 313 4.31 -10.44 -31.11
N LYS A 314 3.53 -11.06 -31.99
CA LYS A 314 4.04 -11.73 -33.18
C LYS A 314 4.21 -10.68 -34.28
N GLU A 315 5.45 -10.38 -34.63
CA GLU A 315 5.77 -9.44 -35.69
C GLU A 315 7.20 -9.65 -36.18
N GLU A 316 7.44 -9.34 -37.45
CA GLU A 316 8.77 -9.40 -38.01
C GLU A 316 9.48 -8.05 -37.85
N ILE A 317 10.61 -8.03 -37.13
CA ILE A 317 11.48 -6.85 -37.04
C ILE A 317 12.92 -7.19 -37.41
N ALA A 318 13.64 -6.19 -37.95
CA ALA A 318 15.06 -6.33 -38.24
C ALA A 318 15.87 -6.53 -36.95
N ASN A 319 16.75 -7.53 -36.95
CA ASN A 319 17.71 -7.73 -35.88
C ASN A 319 18.91 -6.79 -36.07
N LYS A 320 19.10 -5.84 -35.16
CA LYS A 320 20.23 -4.89 -35.22
C LYS A 320 21.58 -5.55 -34.98
N ASP A 321 21.60 -6.70 -34.33
CA ASP A 321 22.79 -7.48 -34.01
C ASP A 321 23.11 -8.56 -35.08
N TYR A 322 22.36 -8.61 -36.19
CA TYR A 322 22.64 -9.55 -37.27
C TYR A 322 24.05 -9.35 -37.83
N GLY A 323 24.84 -10.43 -37.86
CA GLY A 323 26.23 -10.40 -38.32
C GLY A 323 27.21 -9.76 -37.32
N ASN A 324 26.81 -9.43 -36.09
CA ASN A 324 27.69 -8.86 -35.09
C ASN A 324 28.87 -9.83 -34.77
N PRO A 325 30.13 -9.47 -35.08
CA PRO A 325 31.26 -10.38 -34.98
C PRO A 325 31.60 -10.78 -33.54
N ASP A 326 31.28 -9.93 -32.55
CA ASP A 326 31.57 -10.22 -31.15
C ASP A 326 30.58 -11.22 -30.55
N LEU A 327 29.32 -11.16 -30.99
CA LEU A 327 28.31 -12.15 -30.61
C LEU A 327 28.54 -13.49 -31.31
N LEU A 328 28.95 -13.48 -32.58
CA LEU A 328 29.25 -14.70 -33.34
C LEU A 328 30.40 -15.53 -32.74
N LYS A 329 31.33 -14.88 -32.03
CA LYS A 329 32.43 -15.56 -31.31
C LYS A 329 31.98 -16.21 -29.99
N LYS A 330 30.84 -15.81 -29.43
CA LYS A 330 30.32 -16.30 -28.15
C LYS A 330 29.32 -17.42 -28.40
N SER A 331 29.71 -18.68 -28.22
CA SER A 331 28.88 -19.86 -28.52
C SER A 331 27.45 -19.79 -27.95
N TRP A 332 27.28 -19.25 -26.74
CA TRP A 332 25.98 -19.10 -26.07
C TRP A 332 25.13 -17.91 -26.59
N MET A 333 25.75 -16.92 -27.25
CA MET A 333 25.08 -15.75 -27.87
C MET A 333 25.04 -15.79 -29.39
N LYS A 334 25.70 -16.76 -30.03
CA LYS A 334 25.84 -16.83 -31.49
C LYS A 334 24.49 -16.69 -32.20
N TYR A 335 23.45 -17.35 -31.68
CA TYR A 335 22.09 -17.32 -32.22
C TYR A 335 21.52 -15.89 -32.34
N ALA A 336 21.92 -14.98 -31.46
CA ALA A 336 21.48 -13.58 -31.46
C ALA A 336 22.00 -12.80 -32.66
N ALA A 337 23.11 -13.24 -33.29
CA ALA A 337 23.68 -12.60 -34.48
C ALA A 337 23.45 -13.39 -35.77
N GLU A 338 22.98 -14.64 -35.69
CA GLU A 338 22.69 -15.48 -36.87
C GLU A 338 21.31 -15.22 -37.48
N ARG A 339 20.39 -14.65 -36.70
CA ARG A 339 19.02 -14.38 -37.13
C ARG A 339 18.94 -13.01 -37.81
N LYS A 340 18.55 -12.94 -39.08
CA LYS A 340 18.39 -11.65 -39.80
C LYS A 340 17.22 -10.82 -39.25
N THR A 341 16.16 -11.50 -38.84
CA THR A 341 14.95 -10.89 -38.30
C THR A 341 14.49 -11.64 -37.05
N ALA A 342 13.71 -10.97 -36.21
CA ALA A 342 12.97 -11.58 -35.11
C ALA A 342 11.52 -11.82 -35.52
N ALA A 343 10.92 -12.91 -35.03
CA ALA A 343 9.52 -13.26 -35.30
C ALA A 343 8.54 -12.78 -34.22
N TYR A 344 9.09 -12.34 -33.08
CA TYR A 344 8.32 -11.80 -31.96
C TYR A 344 9.05 -10.62 -31.34
N THR A 345 8.30 -9.72 -30.72
CA THR A 345 8.82 -8.64 -29.88
C THR A 345 8.23 -8.75 -28.48
N SER A 346 8.98 -8.32 -27.47
CA SER A 346 8.51 -8.30 -26.09
C SER A 346 9.27 -7.27 -25.25
N GLY A 347 8.96 -7.22 -23.96
CA GLY A 347 9.59 -6.33 -22.98
C GLY A 347 10.36 -7.06 -21.90
N ARG A 348 11.47 -6.44 -21.46
CA ARG A 348 12.23 -6.82 -20.26
C ARG A 348 12.73 -5.55 -19.57
N VAL A 349 12.21 -5.29 -18.38
CA VAL A 349 12.65 -4.18 -17.52
C VAL A 349 13.51 -4.71 -16.38
N ASN A 350 14.41 -3.88 -15.86
CA ASN A 350 15.27 -4.24 -14.73
C ASN A 350 15.69 -3.02 -13.92
N THR A 351 16.08 -3.23 -12.67
CA THR A 351 16.58 -2.16 -11.77
C THR A 351 18.10 -2.04 -11.77
N LYS A 352 18.80 -2.68 -12.71
CA LYS A 352 20.27 -2.75 -12.71
C LYS A 352 20.90 -1.36 -12.76
N ASN A 353 21.87 -1.12 -11.89
CA ASN A 353 22.53 0.18 -11.67
C ASN A 353 21.60 1.31 -11.20
N LEU A 354 20.35 1.01 -10.85
CA LEU A 354 19.35 1.98 -10.36
C LEU A 354 18.94 1.64 -8.92
N ALA A 355 18.62 0.38 -8.66
CA ALA A 355 18.33 -0.15 -7.33
C ALA A 355 18.69 -1.64 -7.23
N SER A 356 19.30 -2.02 -6.11
CA SER A 356 19.60 -3.40 -5.77
C SER A 356 19.56 -3.59 -4.26
N TRP A 357 19.16 -4.79 -3.83
CA TRP A 357 18.88 -5.09 -2.43
C TRP A 357 19.66 -6.31 -1.97
N LYS A 358 20.02 -6.29 -0.68
CA LYS A 358 20.53 -7.44 0.06
C LYS A 358 19.53 -7.72 1.18
N TYR A 359 18.96 -8.91 1.20
CA TYR A 359 17.88 -9.30 2.09
C TYR A 359 16.62 -8.44 1.93
N GLY A 360 15.55 -8.82 2.62
CA GLY A 360 14.29 -8.12 2.65
C GLY A 360 13.14 -8.96 2.10
N ARG A 361 12.01 -8.29 1.86
CA ARG A 361 10.84 -8.84 1.20
C ARG A 361 10.60 -8.13 -0.12
N ILE A 362 10.61 -8.87 -1.23
CA ILE A 362 10.33 -8.36 -2.57
C ILE A 362 8.94 -8.86 -2.95
N GLU A 363 8.00 -7.95 -3.23
CA GLU A 363 6.65 -8.27 -3.69
C GLU A 363 6.39 -7.70 -5.08
N VAL A 364 5.81 -8.53 -5.95
CA VAL A 364 5.32 -8.11 -7.26
C VAL A 364 3.89 -8.62 -7.42
N ARG A 365 2.93 -7.69 -7.57
CA ARG A 365 1.54 -8.04 -7.85
C ARG A 365 1.30 -8.00 -9.35
N ALA A 366 1.04 -9.16 -9.95
CA ALA A 366 0.94 -9.29 -11.38
C ALA A 366 -0.17 -10.24 -11.84
N LYS A 367 -0.68 -9.99 -13.04
CA LYS A 367 -1.53 -10.88 -13.83
C LYS A 367 -0.72 -11.36 -15.04
N LEU A 368 -0.67 -12.66 -15.22
CA LEU A 368 0.23 -13.29 -16.19
C LEU A 368 -0.39 -13.35 -17.60
N PRO A 369 0.43 -13.39 -18.67
CA PRO A 369 -0.05 -13.61 -20.03
C PRO A 369 -0.42 -15.08 -20.27
N ARG A 370 -1.39 -15.33 -21.15
CA ARG A 370 -1.86 -16.68 -21.50
C ARG A 370 -1.25 -17.17 -22.80
N GLY A 371 -0.84 -18.43 -22.88
CA GLY A 371 -0.57 -19.10 -24.16
C GLY A 371 0.68 -19.96 -24.19
N VAL A 372 0.58 -21.13 -24.83
CA VAL A 372 1.71 -22.03 -25.05
C VAL A 372 2.82 -21.31 -25.81
N GLY A 373 4.06 -21.42 -25.32
CA GLY A 373 5.21 -20.70 -25.85
C GLY A 373 5.60 -19.46 -25.07
N LEU A 374 4.73 -18.93 -24.20
CA LEU A 374 5.08 -17.78 -23.34
C LEU A 374 5.77 -18.23 -22.05
N TRP A 375 6.73 -17.42 -21.61
CA TRP A 375 7.51 -17.60 -20.39
C TRP A 375 7.70 -16.25 -19.67
N PRO A 376 6.67 -15.76 -18.94
CA PRO A 376 6.81 -14.62 -18.05
C PRO A 376 7.64 -14.98 -16.81
N ALA A 377 8.45 -14.04 -16.35
CA ALA A 377 9.32 -14.22 -15.19
C ALA A 377 9.46 -12.94 -14.35
N ILE A 378 9.58 -13.14 -13.05
CA ILE A 378 9.96 -12.15 -12.02
C ILE A 378 11.13 -12.76 -11.28
N TRP A 379 12.30 -12.16 -11.40
CA TRP A 379 13.54 -12.77 -10.95
C TRP A 379 14.60 -11.74 -10.63
N MET A 380 15.64 -12.16 -9.91
CA MET A 380 16.72 -11.30 -9.47
C MET A 380 18.07 -11.90 -9.83
N LEU A 381 19.06 -11.05 -10.06
CA LEU A 381 20.41 -11.48 -10.44
C LEU A 381 21.48 -10.67 -9.69
N GLY A 382 22.58 -11.33 -9.31
CA GLY A 382 23.64 -10.68 -8.55
C GLY A 382 24.27 -9.51 -9.29
N ASP A 383 24.51 -8.40 -8.59
CA ASP A 383 25.17 -7.21 -9.15
C ASP A 383 26.57 -7.54 -9.69
N ASN A 384 27.26 -8.49 -9.05
CA ASN A 384 28.62 -8.93 -9.40
C ASN A 384 28.70 -9.84 -10.64
N ARG A 385 27.63 -9.95 -11.44
CA ARG A 385 27.61 -10.81 -12.63
C ARG A 385 28.69 -10.49 -13.65
N LYS A 386 29.14 -9.23 -13.76
CA LYS A 386 30.20 -8.88 -14.73
C LYS A 386 31.55 -9.46 -14.31
N GLU A 387 31.75 -9.64 -13.02
CA GLU A 387 32.97 -10.04 -12.36
C GLU A 387 33.11 -11.57 -12.34
N VAL A 388 32.04 -12.28 -11.94
CA VAL A 388 32.09 -13.74 -11.73
C VAL A 388 31.28 -14.56 -12.74
N GLY A 389 30.38 -13.91 -13.49
CA GLY A 389 29.50 -14.59 -14.45
C GLY A 389 28.41 -15.44 -13.80
N TRP A 390 27.57 -16.03 -14.65
CA TRP A 390 26.53 -16.98 -14.22
C TRP A 390 27.08 -18.42 -14.26
N PRO A 391 26.73 -19.31 -13.31
CA PRO A 391 25.80 -19.11 -12.19
C PRO A 391 26.47 -18.64 -10.89
N GLU A 392 27.76 -18.27 -10.91
CA GLU A 392 28.49 -17.89 -9.68
C GLU A 392 27.97 -16.60 -9.04
N CYS A 393 27.39 -15.69 -9.83
CA CYS A 393 26.76 -14.47 -9.32
C CYS A 393 25.45 -14.70 -8.57
N GLY A 394 24.87 -15.90 -8.65
CA GLY A 394 23.55 -16.19 -8.09
C GLY A 394 22.39 -15.66 -8.93
N GLU A 395 21.31 -16.41 -8.98
CA GLU A 395 20.01 -16.07 -9.57
C GLU A 395 18.90 -16.50 -8.61
N ILE A 396 17.87 -15.66 -8.46
CA ILE A 396 16.70 -15.94 -7.64
C ILE A 396 15.45 -15.75 -8.50
N ASP A 397 14.83 -16.85 -8.89
CA ASP A 397 13.60 -16.86 -9.66
C ASP A 397 12.42 -16.83 -8.68
N ILE A 398 11.85 -15.64 -8.46
CA ILE A 398 10.71 -15.45 -7.54
C ILE A 398 9.44 -16.09 -8.14
N MET A 399 9.27 -15.91 -9.45
CA MET A 399 8.19 -16.53 -10.22
C MET A 399 8.65 -16.77 -11.65
N GLU A 400 8.54 -18.01 -12.09
CA GLU A 400 8.46 -18.37 -13.50
C GLU A 400 7.11 -19.03 -13.79
N HIS A 401 6.62 -18.86 -15.00
CA HIS A 401 5.45 -19.56 -15.51
C HIS A 401 5.67 -19.93 -16.97
N VAL A 402 5.06 -21.04 -17.41
CA VAL A 402 5.06 -21.44 -18.82
C VAL A 402 3.66 -21.80 -19.26
N GLY A 403 3.23 -21.29 -20.42
CA GLY A 403 1.84 -21.44 -20.83
C GLY A 403 1.40 -22.86 -21.18
N PHE A 404 2.32 -23.81 -21.36
CA PHE A 404 1.96 -25.24 -21.50
C PHE A 404 1.71 -25.95 -20.16
N ASN A 405 1.99 -25.29 -19.04
CA ASN A 405 1.65 -25.75 -17.70
C ASN A 405 0.83 -24.65 -16.98
N PRO A 406 -0.43 -24.44 -17.43
CA PRO A 406 -1.17 -23.20 -17.18
C PRO A 406 -1.60 -22.98 -15.73
N ASP A 407 -1.54 -24.02 -14.90
CA ASP A 407 -2.00 -24.03 -13.51
C ASP A 407 -0.85 -24.00 -12.50
N SER A 408 0.37 -23.69 -12.94
CA SER A 408 1.56 -23.80 -12.10
C SER A 408 2.49 -22.59 -12.23
N VAL A 409 3.10 -22.20 -11.12
CA VAL A 409 4.28 -21.32 -11.10
C VAL A 409 5.45 -21.99 -10.40
N PHE A 410 6.66 -21.53 -10.69
CA PHE A 410 7.91 -22.08 -10.16
C PHE A 410 8.69 -20.99 -9.44
N ALA A 411 9.34 -21.36 -8.35
CA ALA A 411 10.43 -20.60 -7.76
C ALA A 411 11.68 -21.46 -7.67
N THR A 412 12.80 -20.89 -8.08
CA THR A 412 14.08 -21.59 -8.21
C THR A 412 15.22 -20.68 -7.80
N ILE A 413 16.32 -21.27 -7.32
CA ILE A 413 17.60 -20.58 -7.24
C ILE A 413 18.62 -21.21 -8.17
N HIS A 414 19.51 -20.39 -8.73
CA HIS A 414 20.67 -20.85 -9.46
C HIS A 414 21.98 -20.35 -8.87
N THR A 415 22.90 -21.28 -8.62
CA THR A 415 24.22 -21.06 -8.03
C THR A 415 25.26 -21.96 -8.69
N LYS A 416 26.53 -21.82 -8.31
CA LYS A 416 27.61 -22.71 -8.78
C LYS A 416 27.31 -24.19 -8.50
N ALA A 417 26.77 -24.48 -7.31
CA ALA A 417 26.41 -25.82 -6.89
C ALA A 417 25.04 -26.26 -7.42
N TYR A 418 24.05 -25.36 -7.42
CA TYR A 418 22.66 -25.68 -7.71
C TYR A 418 22.21 -24.98 -8.99
N ASN A 419 22.24 -25.65 -10.16
CA ASN A 419 21.77 -25.02 -11.39
C ASN A 419 21.22 -26.04 -12.40
N HIS A 420 20.45 -25.54 -13.37
CA HIS A 420 19.77 -26.37 -14.35
C HIS A 420 20.74 -27.06 -15.32
N MET A 421 21.92 -26.48 -15.60
CA MET A 421 22.94 -27.11 -16.46
C MET A 421 23.50 -28.40 -15.86
N LYS A 422 23.54 -28.50 -14.53
CA LYS A 422 23.94 -29.70 -13.78
C LYS A 422 22.75 -30.57 -13.35
N GLY A 423 21.52 -30.10 -13.52
CA GLY A 423 20.32 -30.76 -12.98
C GLY A 423 20.21 -30.71 -11.45
N THR A 424 20.92 -29.79 -10.78
CA THR A 424 21.00 -29.69 -9.31
C THR A 424 20.28 -28.48 -8.72
N HIS A 425 19.52 -27.74 -9.52
CA HIS A 425 18.79 -26.56 -9.06
C HIS A 425 17.84 -26.88 -7.90
N LYS A 426 17.73 -25.97 -6.94
CA LYS A 426 16.77 -26.07 -5.83
C LYS A 426 15.56 -25.20 -6.18
N GLY A 427 14.40 -25.82 -6.32
CA GLY A 427 13.15 -25.13 -6.64
C GLY A 427 11.93 -25.98 -6.35
N LYS A 428 10.77 -25.34 -6.27
CA LYS A 428 9.46 -25.99 -6.14
C LYS A 428 8.44 -25.33 -7.05
N LYS A 429 7.39 -26.08 -7.36
CA LYS A 429 6.19 -25.59 -8.04
C LYS A 429 5.02 -25.52 -7.07
N ILE A 430 4.09 -24.61 -7.32
CA ILE A 430 2.79 -24.53 -6.65
C ILE A 430 1.67 -24.35 -7.68
N PHE A 431 0.49 -24.85 -7.35
CA PHE A 431 -0.73 -24.60 -8.11
C PHE A 431 -1.13 -23.12 -8.03
N ILE A 432 -1.58 -22.56 -9.15
CA ILE A 432 -2.13 -21.21 -9.23
C ILE A 432 -3.49 -21.26 -9.96
N ASP A 433 -4.51 -20.70 -9.32
CA ASP A 433 -5.84 -20.58 -9.94
C ASP A 433 -5.88 -19.35 -10.86
N ARG A 434 -6.36 -19.54 -12.09
CA ARG A 434 -6.63 -18.48 -13.09
C ARG A 434 -5.56 -17.36 -13.14
N PRO A 435 -4.26 -17.70 -13.32
CA PRO A 435 -3.16 -16.71 -13.29
C PRO A 435 -3.28 -15.60 -14.34
N TYR A 436 -4.12 -15.82 -15.36
CA TYR A 436 -4.36 -14.92 -16.48
C TYR A 436 -5.52 -13.96 -16.25
N ASP A 437 -6.40 -14.27 -15.31
CA ASP A 437 -7.67 -13.55 -15.11
C ASP A 437 -7.64 -12.73 -13.81
N THR A 438 -6.83 -13.12 -12.83
CA THR A 438 -6.69 -12.44 -11.53
C THR A 438 -5.27 -11.98 -11.26
N PHE A 439 -5.13 -10.87 -10.54
CA PHE A 439 -3.85 -10.46 -9.97
C PHE A 439 -3.46 -11.41 -8.83
N ASN A 440 -2.18 -11.76 -8.79
CA ASN A 440 -1.57 -12.57 -7.75
C ASN A 440 -0.33 -11.84 -7.21
N VAL A 441 -0.04 -12.01 -5.92
CA VAL A 441 1.17 -11.47 -5.29
C VAL A 441 2.22 -12.56 -5.25
N PHE A 442 3.30 -12.34 -6.00
CA PHE A 442 4.50 -13.18 -5.97
C PHE A 442 5.51 -12.50 -5.06
N ALA A 443 6.02 -13.22 -4.06
CA ALA A 443 6.94 -12.63 -3.11
C ALA A 443 8.11 -13.55 -2.75
N LEU A 444 9.20 -12.90 -2.37
CA LEU A 444 10.39 -13.49 -1.77
C LEU A 444 10.60 -12.82 -0.42
N GLU A 445 10.71 -13.61 0.65
CA GLU A 445 11.33 -13.18 1.91
C GLU A 445 12.71 -13.80 1.99
N TRP A 446 13.73 -12.96 2.16
CA TRP A 446 15.11 -13.37 2.06
C TRP A 446 15.91 -12.81 3.23
N THR A 447 16.55 -13.71 3.97
CA THR A 447 17.43 -13.45 5.11
C THR A 447 18.79 -14.13 4.90
N PRO A 448 19.81 -13.88 5.76
CA PRO A 448 21.08 -14.61 5.68
C PRO A 448 20.94 -16.14 5.81
N GLU A 449 19.89 -16.61 6.50
CA GLU A 449 19.68 -18.01 6.83
C GLU A 449 18.81 -18.76 5.81
N LYS A 450 17.91 -18.06 5.12
CA LYS A 450 16.93 -18.70 4.24
C LYS A 450 16.28 -17.77 3.21
N MET A 451 15.60 -18.39 2.27
CA MET A 451 14.64 -17.78 1.35
C MET A 451 13.31 -18.49 1.44
N ASP A 452 12.25 -17.74 1.71
CA ASP A 452 10.86 -18.19 1.62
C ASP A 452 10.20 -17.56 0.39
N PHE A 453 9.67 -18.39 -0.50
CA PHE A 453 8.93 -17.96 -1.69
C PHE A 453 7.44 -18.11 -1.43
N LEU A 454 6.70 -17.06 -1.76
CA LEU A 454 5.28 -16.96 -1.43
C LEU A 454 4.43 -16.67 -2.66
N LEU A 455 3.24 -17.28 -2.67
CA LEU A 455 2.15 -16.94 -3.58
C LEU A 455 0.95 -16.52 -2.74
N ASN A 456 0.47 -15.29 -2.92
CA ASN A 456 -0.68 -14.73 -2.19
C ASN A 456 -0.56 -14.88 -0.66
N GLY A 457 0.65 -14.67 -0.13
CA GLY A 457 0.96 -14.77 1.30
C GLY A 457 1.22 -16.19 1.82
N ILE A 458 1.14 -17.22 0.97
CA ILE A 458 1.39 -18.61 1.35
C ILE A 458 2.81 -19.00 0.95
N VAL A 459 3.65 -19.35 1.93
CA VAL A 459 4.98 -19.93 1.69
C VAL A 459 4.83 -21.32 1.07
N TYR A 460 5.40 -21.53 -0.11
CA TYR A 460 5.36 -22.82 -0.81
C TYR A 460 6.73 -23.42 -1.09
N ASN A 461 7.77 -22.59 -1.06
CA ASN A 461 9.15 -23.03 -1.14
C ASN A 461 9.99 -22.35 -0.06
N GLN A 462 10.75 -23.15 0.67
CA GLN A 462 11.71 -22.68 1.66
C GLN A 462 13.05 -23.30 1.31
N ILE A 463 14.07 -22.45 1.17
CA ILE A 463 15.44 -22.88 0.87
C ILE A 463 16.34 -22.34 1.97
N LEU A 464 17.03 -23.24 2.67
CA LEU A 464 17.93 -22.90 3.78
C LEU A 464 19.37 -22.72 3.27
N ASN A 465 20.09 -21.79 3.91
CA ASN A 465 21.54 -21.64 3.79
C ASN A 465 22.26 -22.72 4.63
N GLU A 466 22.19 -23.97 4.19
CA GLU A 466 22.63 -25.15 4.98
C GLU A 466 24.13 -25.16 5.25
N ASN A 467 24.94 -24.93 4.20
CA ASN A 467 26.39 -25.15 4.25
C ASN A 467 27.22 -23.85 4.29
N LYS A 468 26.58 -22.67 4.17
CA LYS A 468 27.24 -21.35 4.27
C LYS A 468 28.46 -21.19 3.35
N THR A 469 28.44 -21.81 2.17
CA THR A 469 29.48 -21.66 1.15
C THR A 469 29.00 -20.75 0.04
N THR A 470 29.88 -19.96 -0.57
CA THR A 470 29.54 -19.12 -1.71
C THR A 470 29.12 -19.91 -2.96
N ALA A 471 29.58 -21.16 -3.08
CA ALA A 471 29.19 -22.02 -4.20
C ALA A 471 27.70 -22.41 -4.12
N GLU A 472 27.17 -22.56 -2.91
CA GLU A 472 25.79 -22.95 -2.63
C GLU A 472 24.87 -21.77 -2.34
N TRP A 473 25.42 -20.71 -1.74
CA TRP A 473 24.73 -19.54 -1.25
C TRP A 473 25.48 -18.24 -1.60
N PRO A 474 25.56 -17.86 -2.89
CA PRO A 474 26.14 -16.58 -3.32
C PRO A 474 25.19 -15.41 -3.05
N PHE A 475 24.27 -15.53 -2.09
CA PHE A 475 23.17 -14.58 -1.92
C PHE A 475 23.51 -13.44 -0.99
N ASP A 476 24.55 -13.51 -0.15
CA ASP A 476 24.91 -12.46 0.82
C ASP A 476 25.58 -11.22 0.16
N GLN A 477 24.95 -10.67 -0.87
CA GLN A 477 25.36 -9.53 -1.70
C GLN A 477 24.12 -8.85 -2.29
N LYS A 478 24.28 -7.81 -3.12
CA LYS A 478 23.15 -7.11 -3.73
C LYS A 478 22.67 -7.76 -5.02
N PHE A 479 21.34 -7.78 -5.19
CA PHE A 479 20.66 -8.30 -6.37
C PHE A 479 19.72 -7.24 -6.95
N TYR A 480 19.70 -7.12 -8.27
CA TYR A 480 18.75 -6.27 -9.00
C TYR A 480 17.57 -7.10 -9.53
N LEU A 481 16.40 -6.48 -9.61
CA LEU A 481 15.17 -7.12 -10.07
C LEU A 481 15.05 -7.05 -11.60
N ILE A 482 14.44 -8.08 -12.18
CA ILE A 482 14.14 -8.22 -13.60
C ILE A 482 12.69 -8.72 -13.75
N ILE A 483 11.95 -8.11 -14.67
CA ILE A 483 10.60 -8.55 -15.05
C ILE A 483 10.53 -8.62 -16.57
N ASN A 484 10.10 -9.75 -17.13
CA ASN A 484 10.00 -9.94 -18.57
C ASN A 484 8.90 -10.93 -18.97
N THR A 485 8.62 -10.96 -20.27
CA THR A 485 7.89 -12.06 -20.92
C THR A 485 8.69 -12.57 -22.10
N ALA A 486 9.28 -13.76 -21.96
CA ALA A 486 9.97 -14.44 -23.05
C ALA A 486 8.99 -15.25 -23.93
N VAL A 487 9.42 -15.60 -25.14
CA VAL A 487 8.74 -16.44 -26.11
C VAL A 487 9.67 -17.57 -26.53
N GLY A 488 9.17 -18.80 -26.53
CA GLY A 488 9.92 -19.97 -26.95
C GLY A 488 11.08 -20.28 -26.01
N GLY A 489 12.26 -20.47 -26.58
CA GLY A 489 13.46 -20.83 -25.84
C GLY A 489 13.41 -22.24 -25.23
N MET A 490 14.43 -22.54 -24.43
CA MET A 490 14.64 -23.88 -23.87
C MET A 490 13.56 -24.34 -22.88
N LEU A 491 12.80 -23.42 -22.29
CA LEU A 491 11.73 -23.73 -21.33
C LEU A 491 10.34 -23.44 -21.91
N GLY A 492 10.01 -22.17 -22.18
CA GLY A 492 8.69 -21.76 -22.69
C GLY A 492 8.25 -22.48 -23.97
N GLY A 493 9.20 -22.76 -24.86
CA GLY A 493 8.98 -23.40 -26.17
C GLY A 493 8.92 -24.93 -26.16
N LYS A 494 9.01 -25.60 -25.00
CA LYS A 494 9.05 -27.08 -24.91
C LYS A 494 7.86 -27.79 -25.58
N LYS A 495 6.72 -27.11 -25.73
CA LYS A 495 5.51 -27.63 -26.39
C LYS A 495 5.11 -26.81 -27.62
N GLY A 496 6.07 -26.11 -28.23
CA GLY A 496 5.84 -25.20 -29.35
C GLY A 496 5.40 -23.80 -28.91
N ILE A 497 4.96 -23.00 -29.88
CA ILE A 497 4.43 -21.65 -29.68
C ILE A 497 3.06 -21.58 -30.36
N ASP A 498 2.03 -21.24 -29.60
CA ASP A 498 0.70 -20.97 -30.16
C ASP A 498 0.66 -19.53 -30.68
N ASN A 499 0.74 -19.39 -32.00
CA ASN A 499 0.73 -18.09 -32.64
C ASN A 499 -0.62 -17.36 -32.58
N SER A 500 -1.71 -18.05 -32.28
CA SER A 500 -3.06 -17.47 -32.26
C SER A 500 -3.34 -16.60 -31.03
N VAL A 501 -2.52 -16.73 -29.98
CA VAL A 501 -2.72 -16.02 -28.72
C VAL A 501 -2.25 -14.57 -28.75
N PHE A 502 -1.37 -14.19 -29.68
CA PHE A 502 -0.77 -12.86 -29.70
C PHE A 502 -1.74 -11.78 -30.21
N PRO A 503 -1.69 -10.56 -29.66
CA PRO A 503 -0.79 -10.10 -28.59
C PRO A 503 -1.20 -10.59 -27.19
N GLN A 504 -0.23 -10.70 -26.29
CA GLN A 504 -0.44 -11.09 -24.88
C GLN A 504 0.24 -10.13 -23.92
N GLN A 505 -0.36 -9.91 -22.76
CA GLN A 505 0.09 -8.94 -21.77
C GLN A 505 0.40 -9.60 -20.43
N MET A 506 1.57 -9.31 -19.88
CA MET A 506 1.79 -9.33 -18.43
C MET A 506 1.44 -7.95 -17.88
N LEU A 507 0.55 -7.91 -16.90
CA LEU A 507 0.19 -6.68 -16.18
C LEU A 507 0.80 -6.73 -14.80
N VAL A 508 1.59 -5.72 -14.44
CA VAL A 508 2.13 -5.54 -13.08
C VAL A 508 1.48 -4.32 -12.46
N ASP A 509 0.76 -4.54 -11.37
CA ASP A 509 0.05 -3.51 -10.61
C ASP A 509 1.00 -2.72 -9.70
N TYR A 510 1.88 -3.42 -8.98
CA TYR A 510 2.94 -2.77 -8.22
C TYR A 510 4.18 -3.67 -8.07
N VAL A 511 5.29 -3.02 -7.75
CA VAL A 511 6.47 -3.63 -7.16
C VAL A 511 6.76 -2.93 -5.84
N ARG A 512 6.93 -3.69 -4.76
CA ARG A 512 7.27 -3.16 -3.44
C ARG A 512 8.43 -3.97 -2.85
N VAL A 513 9.42 -3.26 -2.32
CA VAL A 513 10.54 -3.86 -1.61
C VAL A 513 10.55 -3.33 -0.20
N PHE A 514 10.59 -4.25 0.76
CA PHE A 514 10.65 -3.97 2.17
C PHE A 514 11.92 -4.53 2.80
N GLN A 515 12.45 -3.84 3.80
CA GLN A 515 13.60 -4.30 4.58
C GLN A 515 13.36 -4.04 6.07
N LYS A 516 13.96 -4.85 6.95
CA LYS A 516 14.02 -4.56 8.38
C LYS A 516 15.15 -3.57 8.65
N GLU A 517 15.11 -2.88 9.79
CA GLU A 517 16.17 -1.93 10.18
C GLU A 517 17.57 -2.57 10.25
N ASN A 518 17.65 -3.86 10.52
CA ASN A 518 18.93 -4.58 10.59
C ASN A 518 19.43 -5.10 9.23
N ASP A 519 18.65 -4.93 8.16
CA ASP A 519 19.01 -5.41 6.81
C ASP A 519 19.80 -4.35 5.99
N PHE A 520 19.87 -3.11 6.49
CA PHE A 520 20.54 -1.97 5.83
C PHE A 520 22.07 -2.10 5.71
#